data_AF-A0A5Q0TP72-F1
#
_entry.id   AF-A0A5Q0TP72-F1
#
_cell.length_a   1.000
_cell.length_b   1.000
_cell.length_c   1.000
_cell.angle_alpha   90.00
_cell.angle_beta   90.00
_cell.angle_gamma   90.00
#
_symmetry.space_group_name_H-M   'P 1'
#
loop_
_entity.id
_entity.type
_entity.pdbx_description
1 polymer ?
#
loop_
_entity_poly.entity_id
_entity_poly.type
_entity_poly.pdbx_seq_one_letter_code
_entity_poly.pdbx_strand_id
1 'polypeptide(L)'
;MKVRLTSAMPTYDVKTGNYMVQLNFGEVIKNEPQIAARLPSSGVDSSSLSEVAVNKLILIVNLEEAKYFRVGSTWELEIKESGVSLKPADERG
;
A
#
# COMPACT_ATOMS: atom_id res chain seq x y z
N MET A 1 -8.19 -4.96 -11.62
CA MET A 1 -7.09 -3.96 -11.70
C MET A 1 -5.86 -4.54 -11.00
N LYS A 2 -4.64 -4.30 -11.50
CA LYS A 2 -3.41 -4.71 -10.78
C LYS A 2 -2.98 -3.61 -9.80
N VAL A 3 -2.64 -4.00 -8.58
CA VAL A 3 -2.14 -3.10 -7.53
C VAL A 3 -0.93 -3.74 -6.84
N ARG A 4 0.04 -2.94 -6.41
CA ARG A 4 1.23 -3.42 -5.72
C ARG A 4 1.13 -3.12 -4.24
N LEU A 5 1.49 -4.06 -3.37
CA LEU A 5 1.63 -3.77 -1.94
C LEU A 5 2.86 -2.88 -1.74
N THR A 6 2.66 -1.60 -1.40
CA THR A 6 3.74 -0.61 -1.26
C THR A 6 4.30 -0.55 0.15
N SER A 7 3.47 -0.81 1.16
CA SER A 7 3.90 -0.86 2.56
C SER A 7 2.96 -1.69 3.42
N ALA A 8 3.52 -2.23 4.50
CA ALA A 8 2.79 -2.90 5.57
C ALA A 8 3.27 -2.28 6.89
N MET A 9 2.35 -1.68 7.64
CA MET A 9 2.67 -0.95 8.86
C MET A 9 1.87 -1.52 10.04
N PRO A 10 2.49 -1.68 11.22
CA PRO A 10 1.74 -2.07 12.41
C PRO A 10 0.72 -0.97 12.75
N THR A 11 -0.47 -1.38 13.14
CA THR A 11 -1.56 -0.51 13.60
C THR A 11 -2.29 -1.17 14.77
N TYR A 12 -3.29 -0.50 15.33
CA TYR A 12 -4.00 -0.94 16.52
C TYR A 12 -5.49 -0.59 16.45
N ASP A 13 -6.35 -1.54 16.78
CA ASP A 13 -7.79 -1.28 16.91
C ASP A 13 -8.06 -0.70 18.29
N VAL A 14 -8.44 0.58 18.33
CA VAL A 14 -8.74 1.29 19.58
C VAL A 14 -9.91 0.66 20.34
N LYS A 15 -10.86 0.03 19.65
CA LYS A 15 -12.06 -0.54 20.27
C LYS A 15 -11.76 -1.89 20.92
N THR A 16 -11.02 -2.77 20.23
CA THR A 16 -10.77 -4.15 20.69
C THR A 16 -9.45 -4.31 21.41
N GLY A 17 -8.55 -3.35 21.26
CA GLY A 17 -7.24 -3.37 21.85
C GLY A 17 -6.23 -4.30 21.17
N ASN A 18 -6.52 -4.71 19.93
CA ASN A 18 -5.72 -5.69 19.20
C ASN A 18 -4.72 -5.02 18.27
N TYR A 19 -3.52 -5.60 18.20
CA TYR A 19 -2.54 -5.27 17.17
C TYR A 19 -2.97 -5.83 15.81
N MET A 20 -2.84 -4.98 14.79
CA MET A 20 -3.21 -5.28 13.41
C MET A 20 -2.12 -4.78 12.47
N VAL A 21 -2.30 -5.04 11.18
CA VAL A 21 -1.41 -4.54 10.14
C VAL A 21 -2.23 -3.78 9.11
N GLN A 22 -1.81 -2.55 8.82
CA GLN A 22 -2.31 -1.77 7.71
C GLN A 22 -1.47 -2.09 6.46
N LEU A 23 -2.13 -2.66 5.46
CA LEU A 23 -1.57 -2.97 4.15
C LEU A 23 -1.98 -1.87 3.16
N ASN A 24 -1.01 -1.19 2.57
CA ASN A 24 -1.24 -0.13 1.59
C ASN A 24 -0.93 -0.65 0.19
N PHE A 25 -1.96 -0.76 -0.64
CA PHE A 25 -1.84 -1.15 -2.04
C PHE A 25 -1.94 0.07 -2.93
N GLY A 26 -1.11 0.12 -3.97
CA GLY A 26 -1.05 1.28 -4.83
C GLY A 26 -0.08 1.12 -5.98
N GLU A 27 0.40 2.27 -6.45
CA GLU A 27 1.43 2.40 -7.47
C GLU A 27 2.60 3.17 -6.90
N VAL A 28 3.81 2.74 -7.27
CA VAL A 28 5.03 3.50 -6.99
C VAL A 28 5.32 4.33 -8.22
N ILE A 29 5.25 5.64 -8.09
CA ILE A 29 5.51 6.59 -9.16
C ILE A 29 6.91 7.15 -8.91
N LYS A 30 7.75 7.17 -9.95
CA LYS A 30 9.03 7.89 -9.87
C LYS A 30 8.73 9.35 -9.60
N ASN A 31 9.43 9.94 -8.65
CA ASN A 31 9.18 11.32 -8.29
C ASN A 31 9.60 12.23 -9.44
N GLU A 32 8.62 12.75 -10.17
CA GLU A 32 8.84 13.80 -11.16
C GLU A 32 8.94 15.15 -10.45
N PRO A 33 9.74 16.12 -10.96
CA PRO A 33 9.96 17.41 -10.31
C PRO A 33 8.68 18.16 -9.92
N GLN A 34 7.57 17.92 -10.62
CA GLN A 34 6.27 18.53 -10.37
C GLN A 34 5.59 18.03 -9.10
N ILE A 35 5.86 16.79 -8.67
CA ILE A 35 5.31 16.22 -7.43
C ILE A 35 6.12 16.75 -6.23
N ALA A 36 7.44 16.84 -6.35
CA ALA A 36 8.31 17.44 -5.34
C ALA A 36 7.89 18.87 -4.97
N ALA A 37 7.43 19.66 -5.94
CA ALA A 37 6.93 21.03 -5.72
C ALA A 37 5.62 21.12 -4.90
N ARG A 38 4.87 20.02 -4.76
CA ARG A 38 3.63 19.96 -3.98
C ARG A 38 3.84 19.44 -2.56
N LEU A 39 5.05 18.98 -2.23
CA LEU A 39 5.38 18.49 -0.91
C LEU A 39 5.79 19.65 0.00
N PRO A 40 5.51 19.59 1.32
CA PRO A 40 5.90 20.63 2.25
C PRO A 40 7.41 20.83 2.21
N SER A 41 7.85 22.07 1.94
CA SER A 41 9.26 22.43 1.77
C SER A 41 10.09 22.32 3.06
N SER A 42 9.46 22.10 4.22
CA SER A 42 10.07 22.28 5.54
C SER A 42 10.56 20.99 6.22
N GLY A 43 10.68 19.86 5.52
CA GLY A 43 11.14 18.65 6.20
C GLY A 43 11.42 17.43 5.34
N VAL A 44 11.32 17.54 4.01
CA VAL A 44 11.60 16.41 3.13
C VAL A 44 12.74 16.79 2.21
N ASP A 45 13.89 16.14 2.43
CA ASP A 45 15.01 16.22 1.52
C ASP A 45 14.57 15.63 0.17
N SER A 46 14.34 16.50 -0.81
CA SER A 46 13.81 16.14 -2.12
C SER A 46 14.75 15.19 -2.87
N SER A 47 16.02 15.10 -2.47
CA SER A 47 17.00 14.17 -3.01
C SER A 47 16.80 12.72 -2.56
N SER A 48 16.09 12.48 -1.44
CA SER A 48 15.80 11.14 -0.92
C SER A 48 14.41 10.62 -1.31
N LEU A 49 13.58 11.45 -1.94
CA LEU A 49 12.29 11.07 -2.51
C LEU A 49 12.44 10.64 -3.96
N SER A 50 13.14 9.54 -4.25
CA SER A 50 13.19 9.01 -5.62
C SER A 50 11.83 8.46 -6.08
N GLU A 51 10.97 8.07 -5.14
CA GLU A 51 9.72 7.36 -5.39
C GLU A 51 8.62 7.82 -4.43
N VAL A 52 7.41 8.00 -4.96
CA VAL A 52 6.20 8.33 -4.20
C VAL A 52 5.18 7.21 -4.43
N ALA A 53 4.66 6.65 -3.35
CA ALA A 53 3.57 5.68 -3.43
C ALA A 53 2.21 6.38 -3.44
N VAL A 54 1.39 6.13 -4.45
CA VAL A 54 -0.02 6.55 -4.50
C VAL A 54 -0.87 5.34 -4.12
N ASN A 55 -1.48 5.41 -2.94
CA ASN A 55 -2.32 4.34 -2.42
C ASN A 55 -3.69 4.34 -3.12
N LYS A 56 -4.10 3.18 -3.64
CA LYS A 56 -5.41 2.92 -4.25
C LYS A 56 -6.33 2.14 -3.33
N LEU A 57 -5.78 1.35 -2.41
CA LEU A 57 -6.54 0.55 -1.45
C LEU A 57 -5.74 0.44 -0.14
N ILE A 58 -6.43 0.60 0.98
CA ILE A 58 -5.89 0.34 2.32
C ILE A 58 -6.71 -0.80 2.91
N LEU A 59 -6.04 -1.86 3.35
CA LEU A 59 -6.66 -2.97 4.08
C LEU A 59 -6.08 -3.04 5.48
N ILE A 60 -6.95 -3.26 6.46
CA ILE A 60 -6.56 -3.50 7.85
C ILE A 60 -6.87 -4.96 8.13
N VAL A 61 -5.83 -5.74 8.41
CA VAL A 61 -5.92 -7.18 8.63
C VAL A 61 -5.31 -7.54 9.97
N ASN A 62 -5.67 -8.70 10.49
CA ASN A 62 -5.03 -9.21 11.69
C ASN A 62 -3.59 -9.69 11.39
N LEU A 63 -2.81 -9.97 12.45
CA LEU A 63 -1.42 -10.41 12.33
C LEU A 63 -1.25 -11.76 11.62
N GLU A 64 -2.24 -12.65 11.69
CA GLU A 64 -2.16 -13.97 11.05
C GLU A 64 -2.36 -13.87 9.54
N GLU A 65 -3.34 -13.07 9.12
CA GLU A 65 -3.63 -12.75 7.72
C GLU A 65 -2.49 -11.97 7.06
N ALA A 66 -1.86 -11.04 7.80
CA ALA A 66 -0.76 -10.24 7.30
C ALA A 66 0.42 -11.07 6.76
N LYS A 67 0.61 -12.31 7.25
CA LYS A 67 1.70 -13.22 6.84
C LYS A 67 1.63 -13.63 5.38
N TYR A 68 0.44 -13.57 4.76
CA TYR A 68 0.25 -13.91 3.35
C TYR A 68 0.63 -12.77 2.40
N PHE A 69 0.96 -11.59 2.92
CA PHE A 69 1.24 -10.40 2.13
C PHE A 69 2.71 -10.00 2.22
N ARG A 70 3.35 -9.85 1.06
CA ARG A 70 4.75 -9.42 0.96
C ARG A 70 4.86 -8.06 0.30
N VAL A 71 5.51 -7.09 0.95
CA VAL A 71 5.78 -5.77 0.34
C VAL A 71 6.51 -5.97 -0.99
N GLY A 72 6.04 -5.26 -2.02
CA GLY A 72 6.54 -5.37 -3.38
C GLY A 72 5.78 -6.38 -4.27
N SER A 73 4.95 -7.26 -3.71
CA SER A 73 4.13 -8.20 -4.50
C SER A 73 2.98 -7.49 -5.23
N THR A 74 2.60 -8.03 -6.39
CA THR A 74 1.49 -7.53 -7.20
C THR A 74 0.26 -8.40 -7.02
N TRP A 75 -0.90 -7.76 -6.88
CA TRP A 75 -2.19 -8.40 -6.65
C TRP A 75 -3.21 -7.92 -7.68
N GLU A 76 -4.10 -8.82 -8.06
CA GLU A 76 -5.29 -8.47 -8.83
C GLU A 76 -6.42 -8.14 -7.86
N LEU A 77 -6.82 -6.87 -7.91
CA LEU A 77 -7.96 -6.30 -7.21
C LEU A 77 -9.21 -6.36 -8.09
N GLU A 78 -10.26 -6.97 -7.54
CA GLU A 78 -11.59 -7.03 -8.13
C GLU A 78 -12.60 -6.44 -7.13
N ILE A 79 -13.30 -5.39 -7.54
CA ILE A 79 -14.36 -4.76 -6.74
C ILE A 79 -15.69 -5.28 -7.27
N LYS A 80 -16.45 -5.95 -6.41
CA LYS A 80 -17.80 -6.50 -6.68
C LYS A 80 -18.81 -5.79 -5.79
N GLU A 81 -20.09 -5.90 -6.13
CA GLU A 81 -21.16 -5.42 -5.24
C GLU A 81 -21.08 -6.04 -3.83
N SER A 82 -20.63 -7.30 -3.73
CA SER A 82 -20.48 -8.01 -2.46
C SER A 82 -19.21 -7.68 -1.68
N GLY A 83 -18.32 -6.84 -2.24
CA GLY A 83 -17.08 -6.42 -1.57
C GLY A 83 -15.85 -6.49 -2.45
N VAL A 84 -14.69 -6.59 -1.80
CA VAL A 84 -13.38 -6.52 -2.45
C VAL A 84 -12.72 -7.88 -2.42
N SER A 85 -12.24 -8.33 -3.58
CA SER A 85 -11.44 -9.56 -3.73
C SER A 85 -10.03 -9.21 -4.16
N LEU A 86 -9.04 -9.84 -3.50
CA LEU A 86 -7.64 -9.78 -3.85
C LEU A 86 -7.13 -11.19 -4.11
N LYS A 87 -6.44 -11.37 -5.24
CA LYS A 87 -5.70 -12.59 -5.55
C LYS A 87 -4.27 -12.23 -5.99
N PRO A 88 -3.26 -13.06 -5.69
CA PRO A 88 -1.92 -12.84 -6.23
C PRO A 88 -1.99 -12.70 -7.74
N ALA A 89 -1.32 -11.70 -8.32
CA ALA A 89 -1.18 -11.64 -9.76
C ALA A 89 -0.19 -12.75 -10.17
N ASP A 90 -0.58 -13.60 -11.13
CA ASP A 90 0.28 -14.68 -11.63
C ASP A 90 1.66 -14.12 -12.04
N GLU A 91 2.74 -14.70 -11.51
CA GLU A 91 4.13 -14.35 -11.87
C GLU A 91 4.59 -15.03 -13.17
N ARG A 92 3.67 -15.61 -13.96
CA ARG A 92 3.99 -16.20 -15.27
C ARG A 92 4.07 -15.11 -16.34
N GLY A 93 5.22 -14.46 -16.39
CA GLY A 93 5.79 -13.93 -17.63
C GLY A 93 6.51 -15.03 -18.39
#